data_AF-A0A158DN88-F1
#
_entry.id   AF-A0A158DN88-F1
#
_cell.length_a   1.000
_cell.length_b   1.000
_cell.length_c   1.000
_cell.angle_alpha   90.00
_cell.angle_beta   90.00
_cell.angle_gamma   90.00
#
_symmetry.space_group_name_H-M   'P 1'
#
loop_
_entity.id
_entity.type
_entity.pdbx_description
1 polymer ?
#
loop_
_entity_poly.entity_id
_entity_poly.type
_entity_poly.pdbx_seq_one_letter_code
_entity_poly.pdbx_strand_id
1 'polypeptide(L)'
;MSTHVISFFAGNGAHASFENHRRYCARRSYAHEYVDTSSIGWQHLRMQRKYQMLLRTLRACAEGDLVLLLTQDCLLLRDVSCETLIANSGRDWIVITSGDGDAGYVMAAFQLWRNTAAAREQVERICQGAKFGGALASESELLRALEPLPFNVSIGGIVPVIPAALHVHPVWAEWSAFAIALEDIPDAPKNHPVFADLRDLLAEHINDCHAKGLPYLMLPPHDDSVAAASYEALNRHAPIALAMLYTPNIREYGAIAERNLRRYCERHGYALHLYRDVPAEAGTGASGNWLKPWVLRRHLADHAWLFWIDADVLITNQDTPLEPLLTNRDRVIAMDVSWQFNSGIMGFRNTPQNLAVLTEIAQSIGAIADKSSTYASGGDQDVFIRILQQHGMAEDRDLLDCTTLNTPYQLQSGDSFMVHYMHMWPSLRALAMHHGDLVSQIRGARRS
;
A
#
# COMPACT_ATOMS: atom_id res chain seq x y z
N MET A 1 -18.96 22.25 27.74
CA MET A 1 -18.58 21.73 26.42
C MET A 1 -17.90 20.40 26.64
N SER A 2 -18.62 19.33 26.34
CA SER A 2 -18.12 17.96 26.30
C SER A 2 -17.89 17.54 24.85
N THR A 3 -17.10 16.49 24.63
CA THR A 3 -16.91 15.89 23.31
C THR A 3 -17.36 14.43 23.33
N HIS A 4 -18.23 14.08 22.38
CA HIS A 4 -18.66 12.70 22.09
C HIS A 4 -18.01 12.22 20.80
N VAL A 5 -17.44 11.03 20.81
CA VAL A 5 -16.78 10.42 19.65
C VAL A 5 -17.60 9.24 19.17
N ILE A 6 -17.97 9.24 17.89
CA ILE A 6 -18.66 8.15 17.21
C ILE A 6 -17.65 7.44 16.32
N SER A 7 -17.43 6.15 16.56
CA SER A 7 -16.71 5.25 15.66
C SER A 7 -17.71 4.45 14.84
N PHE A 8 -17.96 4.89 13.60
CA PHE A 8 -18.92 4.31 12.67
C PHE A 8 -18.25 3.32 11.71
N PHE A 9 -18.39 2.02 11.95
CA PHE A 9 -17.60 0.98 11.30
C PHE A 9 -18.45 0.16 10.33
N ALA A 10 -17.91 -0.04 9.13
CA ALA A 10 -18.57 -0.75 8.02
C ALA A 10 -18.20 -2.23 7.96
N GLY A 11 -17.17 -2.66 8.71
CA GLY A 11 -16.76 -4.05 8.87
C GLY A 11 -16.31 -4.35 10.30
N ASN A 12 -16.31 -5.64 10.66
CA ASN A 12 -15.90 -6.11 11.98
C ASN A 12 -14.39 -6.45 12.08
N GLY A 13 -13.65 -6.37 10.98
CA GLY A 13 -12.22 -6.68 10.94
C GLY A 13 -11.28 -5.53 11.35
N ALA A 14 -11.75 -4.29 11.42
CA ALA A 14 -10.91 -3.11 11.64
C ALA A 14 -10.56 -2.87 13.13
N HIS A 15 -10.07 -3.90 13.82
CA HIS A 15 -9.80 -3.85 15.27
C HIS A 15 -8.75 -2.78 15.62
N ALA A 16 -7.68 -2.67 14.83
CA ALA A 16 -6.61 -1.70 15.06
C ALA A 16 -7.10 -0.24 14.92
N SER A 17 -7.98 0.06 13.95
CA SER A 17 -8.60 1.39 13.83
C SER A 17 -9.48 1.70 15.04
N PHE A 18 -10.26 0.73 15.53
CA PHE A 18 -11.07 0.95 16.73
C PHE A 18 -10.20 1.21 17.97
N GLU A 19 -9.12 0.44 18.13
CA GLU A 19 -8.17 0.63 19.24
C GLU A 19 -7.50 2.01 19.18
N ASN A 20 -7.19 2.51 17.99
CA ASN A 20 -6.69 3.87 17.79
C ASN A 20 -7.66 4.92 18.35
N HIS A 21 -8.94 4.84 17.97
CA HIS A 21 -9.98 5.75 18.46
C HIS A 21 -10.19 5.62 19.96
N ARG A 22 -10.28 4.39 20.47
CA ARG A 22 -10.53 4.09 21.88
C ARG A 22 -9.44 4.66 22.78
N ARG A 23 -8.17 4.51 22.39
CA ARG A 23 -7.02 5.06 23.14
C ARG A 23 -7.06 6.59 23.18
N TYR A 24 -7.40 7.24 22.07
CA TYR A 24 -7.56 8.69 22.05
C TYR A 24 -8.68 9.16 22.99
N CYS A 25 -9.86 8.53 22.91
CA CYS A 25 -10.99 8.87 23.77
C CYS A 25 -10.64 8.68 25.26
N ALA A 26 -9.95 7.59 25.60
CA ALA A 26 -9.51 7.32 26.96
C ALA A 26 -8.54 8.39 27.50
N ARG A 27 -7.55 8.82 26.71
CA ARG A 27 -6.62 9.90 27.11
C ARG A 27 -7.33 11.24 27.32
N ARG A 28 -8.35 11.52 26.51
CA ARG A 28 -9.13 12.76 26.56
C ARG A 28 -10.32 12.75 27.50
N SER A 29 -10.65 11.58 28.07
CA SER A 29 -11.89 11.37 28.81
C SER A 29 -13.15 11.73 28.01
N TYR A 30 -13.13 11.48 26.70
CA TYR A 30 -14.29 11.69 25.83
C TYR A 30 -15.24 10.51 25.90
N ALA A 31 -16.54 10.79 25.80
CA ALA A 31 -17.54 9.74 25.61
C ALA A 31 -17.30 9.08 24.25
N HIS A 32 -17.34 7.75 24.20
CA HIS A 32 -17.01 6.98 22.99
C HIS A 32 -18.12 5.98 22.68
N GLU A 33 -18.69 6.07 21.49
CA GLU A 33 -19.71 5.17 20.98
C GLU A 33 -19.19 4.41 19.76
N TYR A 34 -19.26 3.08 19.82
CA TYR A 34 -18.97 2.21 18.68
C TYR A 34 -20.27 1.82 17.98
N VAL A 35 -20.32 2.03 16.66
CA VAL A 35 -21.48 1.73 15.84
C VAL A 35 -21.09 0.73 14.76
N ASP A 36 -21.55 -0.51 14.93
CA ASP A 36 -21.37 -1.59 13.95
C ASP A 36 -22.46 -1.55 12.86
N THR A 37 -22.01 -1.50 11.61
CA THR A 37 -22.86 -1.60 10.42
C THR A 37 -22.42 -2.69 9.43
N SER A 38 -21.59 -3.63 9.90
CA SER A 38 -21.07 -4.75 9.10
C SER A 38 -22.17 -5.59 8.45
N SER A 39 -23.33 -5.73 9.09
CA SER A 39 -24.49 -6.46 8.56
C SER A 39 -25.25 -5.74 7.43
N ILE A 40 -24.99 -4.46 7.20
CA ILE A 40 -25.65 -3.68 6.15
C ILE A 40 -24.81 -3.81 4.88
N GLY A 41 -25.20 -4.64 3.91
CA GLY A 41 -24.41 -4.84 2.69
C GLY A 41 -24.37 -3.63 1.74
N TRP A 42 -25.42 -2.79 1.75
CA TRP A 42 -25.51 -1.68 0.81
C TRP A 42 -24.93 -0.39 1.39
N GLN A 43 -23.96 0.17 0.68
CA GLN A 43 -23.26 1.37 1.10
C GLN A 43 -24.18 2.57 1.37
N HIS A 44 -25.18 2.80 0.50
CA HIS A 44 -26.05 3.96 0.66
C HIS A 44 -26.87 3.89 1.96
N LEU A 45 -27.28 2.69 2.39
CA LEU A 45 -27.93 2.48 3.69
C LEU A 45 -26.98 2.74 4.87
N ARG A 46 -25.69 2.37 4.74
CA ARG A 46 -24.69 2.72 5.76
C ARG A 46 -24.54 4.23 5.87
N MET A 47 -24.46 4.95 4.75
CA MET A 47 -24.42 6.40 4.73
C MET A 47 -25.64 7.02 5.41
N GLN A 48 -26.85 6.57 5.06
CA GLN A 48 -28.08 7.04 5.69
C GLN A 48 -28.07 6.80 7.22
N ARG A 49 -27.67 5.60 7.66
CA ARG A 49 -27.54 5.27 9.09
C ARG A 49 -26.48 6.12 9.79
N LYS A 50 -25.37 6.44 9.12
CA LYS A 50 -24.28 7.28 9.66
C LYS A 50 -24.80 8.66 10.05
N TYR A 51 -25.50 9.34 9.14
CA TYR A 51 -26.00 10.68 9.41
C TYR A 51 -27.20 10.71 10.35
N GLN A 52 -28.05 9.67 10.34
CA GLN A 52 -29.08 9.52 11.37
C GLN A 52 -28.48 9.37 12.77
N MET A 53 -27.38 8.63 12.90
CA MET A 53 -26.66 8.49 14.16
C MET A 53 -26.04 9.83 14.61
N LEU A 54 -25.36 10.53 13.70
CA LEU A 54 -24.82 11.85 13.96
C LEU A 54 -25.90 12.82 14.44
N LEU A 55 -27.03 12.90 13.73
CA LEU A 55 -28.15 13.77 14.09
C LEU A 55 -28.75 13.42 15.44
N ARG A 56 -28.95 12.12 15.71
CA ARG A 56 -29.47 11.64 17.00
C ARG A 56 -28.53 12.06 18.14
N THR A 57 -27.22 11.93 17.93
CA THR A 57 -26.20 12.28 18.91
C THR A 57 -26.20 13.78 19.18
N LEU A 58 -26.17 14.61 18.13
CA LEU A 58 -26.24 16.07 18.25
C LEU A 58 -27.49 16.52 19.02
N ARG A 59 -28.64 15.89 18.77
CA ARG A 59 -29.89 16.19 19.50
C ARG A 59 -29.87 15.76 20.97
N ALA A 60 -29.04 14.80 21.34
CA ALA A 60 -28.90 14.33 22.72
C ALA A 60 -27.84 15.12 23.51
N CYS A 61 -26.83 15.66 22.84
CA CYS A 61 -25.80 16.51 23.44
C CYS A 61 -26.34 17.91 23.81
N ALA A 62 -25.68 18.59 24.75
CA ALA A 62 -26.02 19.97 25.09
C ALA A 62 -25.61 20.94 23.97
N GLU A 63 -26.24 22.11 23.92
CA GLU A 63 -25.83 23.17 22.97
C GLU A 63 -24.36 23.54 23.18
N GLY A 64 -23.59 23.60 22.10
CA GLY A 64 -22.16 23.88 22.09
C GLY A 64 -21.25 22.67 22.32
N ASP A 65 -21.76 21.52 22.74
CA ASP A 65 -20.97 20.27 22.83
C ASP A 65 -20.49 19.80 21.45
N LEU A 66 -19.45 18.97 21.42
CA LEU A 66 -18.82 18.53 20.18
C LEU A 66 -19.14 17.07 19.88
N VAL A 67 -19.27 16.75 18.60
CA VAL A 67 -19.37 15.38 18.09
C VAL A 67 -18.29 15.16 17.05
N LEU A 68 -17.34 14.27 17.35
CA LEU A 68 -16.33 13.79 16.41
C LEU A 68 -16.83 12.47 15.80
N LEU A 69 -17.08 12.46 14.49
CA LEU A 69 -17.50 11.29 13.73
C LEU A 69 -16.31 10.75 12.93
N LEU A 70 -15.93 9.51 13.22
CA LEU A 70 -14.85 8.79 12.57
C LEU A 70 -15.36 7.49 11.94
N THR A 71 -14.84 7.12 10.78
CA THR A 71 -15.00 5.76 10.24
C THR A 71 -13.74 4.92 10.50
N GLN A 72 -13.80 3.64 10.18
CA GLN A 72 -12.65 2.74 10.25
C GLN A 72 -11.45 3.16 9.38
N ASP A 73 -11.69 4.04 8.40
CA ASP A 73 -10.71 4.53 7.42
C ASP A 73 -10.15 5.90 7.83
N CYS A 74 -10.35 6.34 9.08
CA CYS A 74 -9.67 7.49 9.66
C CYS A 74 -8.82 7.03 10.84
N LEU A 75 -7.60 7.55 10.97
CA LEU A 75 -6.69 7.23 12.07
C LEU A 75 -6.17 8.51 12.71
N LEU A 76 -6.23 8.57 14.04
CA LEU A 76 -5.77 9.70 14.82
C LEU A 76 -4.27 9.58 15.05
N LEU A 77 -3.52 10.63 14.68
CA LEU A 77 -2.08 10.69 14.78
C LEU A 77 -1.61 11.40 16.04
N ARG A 78 -2.34 12.40 16.52
CA ARG A 78 -1.86 13.27 17.60
C ARG A 78 -2.89 13.40 18.69
N ASP A 79 -2.38 13.58 19.90
CA ASP A 79 -3.20 13.92 21.03
C ASP A 79 -3.51 15.42 21.02
N VAL A 80 -4.47 15.83 20.19
CA VAL A 80 -5.01 17.21 20.10
C VAL A 80 -6.47 17.22 20.54
N SER A 81 -6.91 18.19 21.34
CA SER A 81 -8.31 18.34 21.74
C SER A 81 -9.20 18.83 20.60
N CYS A 82 -10.37 18.21 20.45
CA CYS A 82 -11.40 18.67 19.51
C CYS A 82 -11.83 20.11 19.79
N GLU A 83 -11.89 20.50 21.06
CA GLU A 83 -12.22 21.86 21.51
C GLU A 83 -11.27 22.91 20.93
N THR A 84 -9.98 22.59 20.86
CA THR A 84 -8.95 23.50 20.33
C THR A 84 -9.09 23.65 18.82
N LEU A 85 -9.29 22.54 18.10
CA LEU A 85 -9.49 22.58 16.65
C LEU A 85 -10.71 23.41 16.27
N ILE A 86 -11.85 23.17 16.93
CA ILE A 86 -13.09 23.86 16.57
C ILE A 86 -13.07 25.34 16.99
N ALA A 87 -12.49 25.68 18.15
CA ALA A 87 -12.36 27.07 18.59
C ALA A 87 -11.47 27.89 17.64
N ASN A 88 -10.34 27.34 17.23
CA ASN A 88 -9.41 28.02 16.32
C ASN A 88 -9.92 28.11 14.88
N SER A 89 -10.87 27.26 14.49
CA SER A 89 -11.47 27.30 13.14
C SER A 89 -12.47 28.43 12.94
N GLY A 90 -13.11 28.90 14.03
CA GLY A 90 -14.25 29.82 13.94
C GLY A 90 -15.50 29.23 13.27
N ARG A 91 -15.54 27.91 13.05
CA ARG A 91 -16.65 27.20 12.38
C ARG A 91 -17.44 26.33 13.37
N ASP A 92 -18.67 26.00 12.96
CA ASP A 92 -19.50 25.00 13.63
C ASP A 92 -19.19 23.57 13.18
N TRP A 93 -18.46 23.39 12.09
CA TRP A 93 -18.00 22.09 11.62
C TRP A 93 -16.67 22.16 10.89
N ILE A 94 -15.94 21.05 10.93
CA ILE A 94 -14.72 20.82 10.16
C ILE A 94 -14.95 19.56 9.32
N VAL A 95 -14.95 19.77 8.02
CA VAL A 95 -14.99 18.74 6.98
C VAL A 95 -13.91 19.12 5.96
N ILE A 96 -13.16 18.15 5.47
CA ILE A 96 -11.95 18.38 4.68
C ILE A 96 -12.08 17.73 3.29
N THR A 97 -11.53 18.37 2.25
CA THR A 97 -11.42 17.83 0.89
C THR A 97 -9.97 17.58 0.49
N SER A 98 -9.69 16.49 -0.24
CA SER A 98 -8.35 16.11 -0.70
C SER A 98 -7.87 16.86 -1.95
N GLY A 99 -8.71 17.70 -2.58
CA GLY A 99 -8.33 18.51 -3.73
C GLY A 99 -9.12 19.82 -3.85
N ASP A 100 -8.65 20.70 -4.74
CA ASP A 100 -9.25 22.00 -5.03
C ASP A 100 -10.41 21.87 -6.04
N GLY A 101 -11.50 22.62 -5.82
CA GLY A 101 -12.64 22.72 -6.73
C GLY A 101 -13.57 21.50 -6.78
N ASP A 102 -14.41 21.42 -7.83
CA ASP A 102 -15.48 20.41 -7.99
C ASP A 102 -14.99 18.97 -8.20
N ALA A 103 -13.68 18.79 -8.41
CA ALA A 103 -13.04 17.47 -8.53
C ALA A 103 -12.64 16.88 -7.17
N GLY A 104 -12.55 17.69 -6.10
CA GLY A 104 -12.10 17.26 -4.78
C GLY A 104 -13.00 16.21 -4.15
N TYR A 105 -12.40 15.15 -3.61
CA TYR A 105 -13.09 14.15 -2.80
C TYR A 105 -13.17 14.65 -1.35
N VAL A 106 -14.38 14.69 -0.79
CA VAL A 106 -14.57 15.04 0.62
C VAL A 106 -14.22 13.82 1.48
N MET A 107 -13.27 13.98 2.39
CA MET A 107 -12.76 12.94 3.29
C MET A 107 -13.77 12.63 4.40
N ALA A 108 -14.87 11.98 4.01
CA ALA A 108 -16.03 11.70 4.86
C ALA A 108 -15.76 10.74 6.04
N ALA A 109 -14.56 10.14 6.07
CA ALA A 109 -14.04 9.34 7.16
C ALA A 109 -13.80 10.16 8.44
N PHE A 110 -13.68 11.48 8.32
CA PHE A 110 -13.52 12.42 9.43
C PHE A 110 -14.53 13.56 9.35
N GLN A 111 -15.24 13.83 10.44
CA GLN A 111 -16.04 15.05 10.59
C GLN A 111 -16.04 15.49 12.06
N LEU A 112 -15.84 16.78 12.32
CA LEU A 112 -15.98 17.35 13.66
C LEU A 112 -17.10 18.38 13.64
N TRP A 113 -18.05 18.27 14.57
CA TRP A 113 -19.22 19.12 14.65
C TRP A 113 -19.35 19.76 16.03
N ARG A 114 -19.68 21.04 16.07
CA ARG A 114 -20.20 21.75 17.25
C ARG A 114 -21.72 21.68 17.20
N ASN A 115 -22.35 21.28 18.29
CA ASN A 115 -23.78 21.15 18.38
C ASN A 115 -24.44 22.54 18.45
N THR A 116 -24.82 23.06 17.29
CA THR A 116 -25.60 24.29 17.14
C THR A 116 -26.89 24.00 16.38
N ALA A 117 -27.86 24.92 16.43
CA ALA A 117 -29.05 24.84 15.59
C ALA A 117 -28.69 24.71 14.10
N ALA A 118 -27.70 25.47 13.63
CA ALA A 118 -27.23 25.44 12.25
C ALA A 118 -26.58 24.10 11.90
N ALA A 119 -25.73 23.54 12.77
CA ALA A 119 -25.13 22.22 12.57
C ALA A 119 -26.19 21.12 12.44
N ARG A 120 -27.20 21.13 13.32
CA ARG A 120 -28.32 20.16 13.26
C ARG A 120 -29.10 20.28 11.94
N GLU A 121 -29.38 21.50 11.49
CA GLU A 121 -30.06 21.74 10.22
C GLU A 121 -29.24 21.21 9.02
N GLN A 122 -27.91 21.39 9.02
CA GLN A 122 -27.05 20.84 7.98
C GLN A 122 -27.08 19.31 7.95
N VAL A 123 -26.96 18.65 9.10
CA VAL A 123 -27.03 17.19 9.17
C VAL A 123 -28.42 16.67 8.76
N GLU A 124 -29.49 17.41 9.06
CA GLU A 124 -30.83 17.12 8.57
C GLU A 124 -30.90 17.18 7.03
N ARG A 125 -30.32 18.20 6.39
CA ARG A 125 -30.25 18.28 4.92
C ARG A 125 -29.48 17.11 4.32
N ILE A 126 -28.36 16.71 4.93
CA ILE A 126 -27.61 15.51 4.51
C ILE A 126 -28.49 14.25 4.63
N CYS A 127 -29.20 14.09 5.76
CA CYS A 127 -30.13 12.98 5.94
C CYS A 127 -31.25 12.97 4.88
N GLN A 128 -31.75 14.14 4.46
CA GLN A 128 -32.76 14.25 3.40
C GLN A 128 -32.19 13.87 2.03
N GLY A 129 -30.98 14.35 1.71
CA GLY A 129 -30.29 13.98 0.46
C GLY A 129 -29.90 12.50 0.38
N ALA A 130 -29.76 11.83 1.52
CA ALA A 130 -29.52 10.39 1.62
C ALA A 130 -30.80 9.53 1.57
N LYS A 131 -31.98 10.10 1.36
CA LYS A 131 -33.23 9.33 1.28
C LYS A 131 -33.43 8.71 -0.10
N PHE A 132 -34.08 7.55 -0.10
CA PHE A 132 -34.61 6.93 -1.32
C PHE A 132 -35.77 7.74 -1.92
N GLY A 133 -35.97 7.60 -3.23
CA GLY A 133 -37.05 8.25 -3.97
C GLY A 133 -36.58 9.31 -4.98
N GLY A 134 -35.27 9.55 -5.08
CA GLY A 134 -34.63 10.40 -6.09
C GLY A 134 -33.31 9.81 -6.58
N ALA A 135 -32.55 10.58 -7.37
CA ALA A 135 -31.20 10.20 -7.77
C ALA A 135 -30.30 10.08 -6.52
N LEU A 136 -29.60 8.95 -6.39
CA LEU A 136 -28.73 8.71 -5.24
C LEU A 136 -27.49 9.58 -5.33
N ALA A 137 -27.36 10.54 -4.41
CA ALA A 137 -26.14 11.31 -4.26
C ALA A 137 -25.06 10.48 -3.57
N SER A 138 -23.81 10.68 -3.97
CA SER A 138 -22.64 10.21 -3.23
C SER A 138 -22.48 10.98 -1.93
N GLU A 139 -21.77 10.38 -0.97
CA GLU A 139 -21.48 11.03 0.30
C GLU A 139 -20.69 12.32 0.12
N SER A 140 -19.69 12.30 -0.76
CA SER A 140 -18.87 13.47 -1.10
C SER A 140 -19.74 14.62 -1.64
N GLU A 141 -20.69 14.34 -2.53
CA GLU A 141 -21.60 15.36 -3.07
C GLU A 141 -22.46 16.01 -1.98
N LEU A 142 -22.99 15.22 -1.04
CA LEU A 142 -23.79 15.75 0.07
C LEU A 142 -22.95 16.64 1.00
N LEU A 143 -21.70 16.25 1.27
CA LEU A 143 -20.82 16.98 2.16
C LEU A 143 -20.21 18.24 1.54
N ARG A 144 -20.14 18.36 0.21
CA ARG A 144 -19.67 19.59 -0.47
C ARG A 144 -20.48 20.83 -0.11
N ALA A 145 -21.77 20.65 0.18
CA ALA A 145 -22.65 21.74 0.63
C ALA A 145 -22.21 22.37 1.98
N LEU A 146 -21.28 21.73 2.70
CA LEU A 146 -20.70 22.23 3.95
C LEU A 146 -19.49 23.13 3.75
N GLU A 147 -19.10 23.40 2.50
CA GLU A 147 -17.90 24.16 2.14
C GLU A 147 -16.66 23.57 2.83
N PRO A 148 -16.26 22.33 2.46
CA PRO A 148 -15.15 21.64 3.08
C PRO A 148 -13.85 22.44 2.89
N LEU A 149 -13.01 22.43 3.92
CA LEU A 149 -11.69 23.09 3.86
C LEU A 149 -10.71 22.21 3.07
N PRO A 150 -9.74 22.80 2.35
CA PRO A 150 -8.70 22.02 1.69
C PRO A 150 -7.80 21.32 2.72
N PHE A 151 -7.29 20.13 2.38
CA PHE A 151 -6.49 19.31 3.31
C PHE A 151 -5.20 19.95 3.82
N ASN A 152 -4.68 20.95 3.11
CA ASN A 152 -3.47 21.69 3.49
C ASN A 152 -3.76 22.87 4.44
N VAL A 153 -5.01 23.09 4.85
CA VAL A 153 -5.36 24.14 5.80
C VAL A 153 -4.76 23.86 7.18
N SER A 154 -4.21 24.89 7.82
CA SER A 154 -3.73 24.84 9.20
C SER A 154 -4.66 25.62 10.11
N ILE A 155 -5.16 24.96 11.15
CA ILE A 155 -6.06 25.52 12.17
C ILE A 155 -5.30 25.54 13.49
N GLY A 156 -4.86 26.73 13.92
CA GLY A 156 -4.04 26.88 15.12
C GLY A 156 -2.71 26.09 15.05
N GLY A 157 -2.12 26.00 13.85
CA GLY A 157 -0.87 25.26 13.64
C GLY A 157 -1.04 23.75 13.43
N ILE A 158 -2.28 23.24 13.44
CA ILE A 158 -2.60 21.82 13.24
C ILE A 158 -3.35 21.63 11.92
N VAL A 159 -2.93 20.66 11.13
CA VAL A 159 -3.68 20.22 9.95
C VAL A 159 -4.73 19.20 10.41
N PRO A 160 -6.05 19.44 10.22
CA PRO A 160 -7.06 18.56 10.81
C PRO A 160 -6.99 17.12 10.29
N VAL A 161 -6.91 16.96 8.97
CA VAL A 161 -6.90 15.66 8.31
C VAL A 161 -6.07 15.74 7.04
N ILE A 162 -5.23 14.73 6.81
CA ILE A 162 -4.45 14.58 5.58
C ILE A 162 -4.84 13.26 4.89
N PRO A 163 -4.96 13.22 3.55
CA PRO A 163 -5.13 11.97 2.83
C PRO A 163 -3.88 11.07 2.98
N ALA A 164 -4.09 9.77 3.15
CA ALA A 164 -3.02 8.79 3.24
C ALA A 164 -3.30 7.61 2.31
N ALA A 165 -2.46 7.46 1.29
CA ALA A 165 -2.48 6.36 0.36
C ALA A 165 -1.05 5.83 0.13
N LEU A 166 -0.92 4.58 -0.32
CA LEU A 166 0.41 3.95 -0.50
C LEU A 166 1.24 4.61 -1.61
N HIS A 167 0.62 5.26 -2.59
CA HIS A 167 1.28 5.81 -3.77
C HIS A 167 1.70 7.29 -3.62
N VAL A 168 1.34 7.94 -2.52
CA VAL A 168 1.62 9.37 -2.28
C VAL A 168 2.70 9.56 -1.21
N HIS A 169 3.41 10.69 -1.29
CA HIS A 169 4.37 11.09 -0.26
C HIS A 169 3.66 11.19 1.10
N PRO A 170 4.12 10.48 2.16
CA PRO A 170 3.45 10.45 3.46
C PRO A 170 3.74 11.72 4.29
N VAL A 171 3.31 12.89 3.79
CA VAL A 171 3.47 14.19 4.49
C VAL A 171 2.85 14.18 5.89
N TRP A 172 1.91 13.27 6.17
CA TRP A 172 1.32 13.06 7.48
C TRP A 172 2.32 12.60 8.55
N ALA A 173 3.45 11.99 8.16
CA ALA A 173 4.52 11.63 9.08
C ALA A 173 5.37 12.85 9.50
N GLU A 174 5.37 13.91 8.70
CA GLU A 174 6.19 15.12 8.89
C GLU A 174 5.38 16.29 9.46
N TRP A 175 4.16 16.47 8.96
CA TRP A 175 3.31 17.60 9.31
C TRP A 175 2.68 17.43 10.69
N SER A 176 2.25 18.55 11.27
CA SER A 176 1.48 18.56 12.51
C SER A 176 0.01 18.21 12.24
N ALA A 177 -0.22 17.00 11.70
CA ALA A 177 -1.54 16.50 11.37
C ALA A 177 -2.23 15.88 12.59
N PHE A 178 -3.52 16.18 12.79
CA PHE A 178 -4.33 15.55 13.84
C PHE A 178 -4.73 14.12 13.47
N ALA A 179 -5.19 13.92 12.24
CA ALA A 179 -5.63 12.63 11.72
C ALA A 179 -5.19 12.40 10.27
N ILE A 180 -5.29 11.15 9.82
CA ILE A 180 -5.27 10.79 8.41
C ILE A 180 -6.61 10.19 8.00
N ALA A 181 -7.01 10.45 6.76
CA ALA A 181 -8.07 9.72 6.10
C ALA A 181 -7.43 8.82 5.04
N LEU A 182 -7.70 7.52 5.13
CA LEU A 182 -7.15 6.55 4.21
C LEU A 182 -7.82 6.67 2.85
N GLU A 183 -7.02 6.62 1.80
CA GLU A 183 -7.46 6.61 0.41
C GLU A 183 -6.82 5.41 -0.31
N ASP A 184 -7.56 4.84 -1.25
CA ASP A 184 -7.07 3.75 -2.09
C ASP A 184 -6.35 4.31 -3.33
N ILE A 185 -6.07 3.46 -4.33
CA ILE A 185 -5.52 3.89 -5.61
C ILE A 185 -6.44 4.90 -6.31
N PRO A 186 -5.90 5.85 -7.11
CA PRO A 186 -6.68 6.93 -7.72
C PRO A 186 -7.86 6.46 -8.58
N ASP A 187 -7.73 5.28 -9.20
CA ASP A 187 -8.73 4.70 -10.08
C ASP A 187 -9.84 3.93 -9.33
N ALA A 188 -9.74 3.80 -8.00
CA ALA A 188 -10.75 3.11 -7.20
C ALA A 188 -12.10 3.84 -7.28
N PRO A 189 -13.23 3.10 -7.42
CA PRO A 189 -14.53 3.75 -7.50
C PRO A 189 -14.83 4.55 -6.23
N LYS A 190 -15.43 5.73 -6.40
CA LYS A 190 -15.79 6.61 -5.27
C LYS A 190 -16.64 5.87 -4.25
N ASN A 191 -16.35 6.16 -2.99
CA ASN A 191 -16.99 5.57 -1.82
C ASN A 191 -16.67 4.07 -1.58
N HIS A 192 -15.91 3.36 -2.42
CA HIS A 192 -15.51 2.02 -2.03
C HIS A 192 -14.63 2.03 -0.77
N PRO A 193 -14.77 1.02 0.13
CA PRO A 193 -13.93 0.93 1.31
C PRO A 193 -12.48 0.76 0.88
N VAL A 194 -11.57 1.35 1.66
CA VAL A 194 -10.13 1.20 1.45
C VAL A 194 -9.74 -0.26 1.60
N PHE A 195 -8.77 -0.70 0.80
CA PHE A 195 -8.13 -1.99 0.93
C PHE A 195 -7.80 -2.33 2.40
N ALA A 196 -8.35 -3.44 2.89
CA ALA A 196 -8.34 -3.78 4.31
C ALA A 196 -6.92 -3.90 4.88
N ASP A 197 -5.99 -4.54 4.16
CA ASP A 197 -4.63 -4.72 4.67
C ASP A 197 -3.86 -3.39 4.73
N LEU A 198 -4.17 -2.41 3.86
CA LEU A 198 -3.62 -1.06 3.99
C LEU A 198 -4.09 -0.40 5.28
N ARG A 199 -5.40 -0.46 5.54
CA ARG A 199 -5.97 0.09 6.77
C ARG A 199 -5.35 -0.55 8.01
N ASP A 200 -5.31 -1.88 8.04
CA ASP A 200 -4.85 -2.61 9.20
C ASP A 200 -3.33 -2.39 9.42
N LEU A 201 -2.53 -2.38 8.35
CA LEU A 201 -1.10 -2.03 8.38
C LEU A 201 -0.86 -0.65 9.03
N LEU A 202 -1.53 0.39 8.54
CA LEU A 202 -1.32 1.75 9.04
C LEU A 202 -1.86 1.92 10.47
N ALA A 203 -3.01 1.33 10.77
CA ALA A 203 -3.59 1.40 12.10
C ALA A 203 -2.72 0.72 13.15
N GLU A 204 -2.22 -0.48 12.88
CA GLU A 204 -1.29 -1.20 13.76
C GLU A 204 0.01 -0.41 13.95
N HIS A 205 0.61 0.05 12.85
CA HIS A 205 1.86 0.82 12.90
C HIS A 205 1.72 2.12 13.71
N ILE A 206 0.67 2.90 13.47
CA ILE A 206 0.42 4.14 14.21
C ILE A 206 0.21 3.84 15.70
N ASN A 207 -0.56 2.81 16.03
CA ASN A 207 -0.81 2.40 17.41
C ASN A 207 0.49 1.95 18.11
N ASP A 208 1.37 1.25 17.41
CA ASP A 208 2.68 0.83 17.89
C ASP A 208 3.61 2.02 18.11
N CYS A 209 3.67 2.97 17.17
CA CYS A 209 4.42 4.21 17.31
C CYS A 209 3.93 4.99 18.54
N HIS A 210 2.62 5.11 18.76
CA HIS A 210 2.05 5.75 19.95
C HIS A 210 2.45 5.04 21.24
N ALA A 211 2.35 3.72 21.26
CA ALA A 211 2.67 2.93 22.45
C ALA A 211 4.16 3.02 22.82
N LYS A 212 5.04 3.11 21.83
CA LYS A 212 6.50 3.12 22.00
C LYS A 212 7.11 4.53 22.02
N GLY A 213 6.33 5.57 21.70
CA GLY A 213 6.83 6.94 21.55
C GLY A 213 7.80 7.10 20.37
N LEU A 214 7.64 6.31 19.32
CA LEU A 214 8.54 6.29 18.16
C LEU A 214 8.03 7.20 17.02
N PRO A 215 8.94 7.79 16.22
CA PRO A 215 8.56 8.46 14.98
C PRO A 215 7.83 7.52 14.02
N TYR A 216 6.92 8.07 13.22
CA TYR A 216 6.28 7.31 12.15
C TYR A 216 7.28 6.93 11.07
N LEU A 217 7.06 5.75 10.49
CA LEU A 217 7.81 5.19 9.35
C LEU A 217 9.29 4.87 9.65
N MET A 218 9.73 5.05 10.91
CA MET A 218 11.03 4.59 11.35
C MET A 218 11.00 3.07 11.49
N LEU A 219 11.68 2.39 10.57
CA LEU A 219 11.87 0.94 10.64
C LEU A 219 13.09 0.60 11.52
N PRO A 220 13.12 -0.61 12.12
CA PRO A 220 14.30 -1.06 12.86
C PRO A 220 15.55 -0.95 12.00
N PRO A 221 16.68 -0.46 12.56
CA PRO A 221 17.91 -0.33 11.81
C PRO A 221 18.33 -1.69 11.26
N HIS A 222 18.89 -1.69 10.05
CA HIS A 222 19.51 -2.88 9.50
C HIS A 222 20.81 -3.17 10.26
N ASP A 223 21.15 -4.44 10.40
CA ASP A 223 22.43 -4.85 10.95
C ASP A 223 23.53 -4.55 9.92
N ASP A 224 24.10 -3.34 9.99
CA ASP A 224 25.19 -2.88 9.13
C ASP A 224 26.56 -3.44 9.58
N SER A 225 26.60 -4.39 10.53
CA SER A 225 27.85 -4.88 11.13
C SER A 225 28.77 -5.66 10.19
N VAL A 226 28.32 -5.95 8.96
CA VAL A 226 29.14 -6.54 7.91
C VAL A 226 29.07 -5.65 6.68
N ALA A 227 30.21 -5.08 6.27
CA ALA A 227 30.38 -4.48 4.96
C ALA A 227 30.21 -5.58 3.89
N ALA A 228 28.96 -5.90 3.57
CA ALA A 228 28.62 -6.96 2.64
C ALA A 228 29.12 -6.58 1.25
N ALA A 229 29.74 -7.54 0.55
CA ALA A 229 30.22 -7.35 -0.80
C ALA A 229 29.09 -6.84 -1.72
N SER A 230 29.46 -6.03 -2.73
CA SER A 230 28.51 -5.52 -3.73
C SER A 230 27.81 -6.63 -4.52
N TYR A 231 28.46 -7.79 -4.64
CA TYR A 231 27.90 -9.02 -5.19
C TYR A 231 28.14 -10.18 -4.24
N GLU A 232 27.11 -11.01 -4.05
CA GLU A 232 27.17 -12.25 -3.29
C GLU A 232 26.43 -13.35 -4.05
N ALA A 233 26.91 -14.60 -3.93
CA ALA A 233 26.15 -15.73 -4.42
C ALA A 233 26.20 -16.94 -3.49
N LEU A 234 25.02 -17.50 -3.20
CA LEU A 234 24.77 -18.69 -2.39
C LEU A 234 24.47 -19.88 -3.29
N ASN A 235 24.87 -21.09 -2.87
CA ASN A 235 24.59 -22.35 -3.57
C ASN A 235 24.80 -22.29 -5.10
N ARG A 236 25.91 -21.69 -5.56
CA ARG A 236 26.17 -21.29 -6.96
C ARG A 236 25.97 -22.37 -8.03
N HIS A 237 25.91 -23.64 -7.66
CA HIS A 237 25.76 -24.76 -8.57
C HIS A 237 24.38 -25.43 -8.50
N ALA A 238 23.44 -24.88 -7.72
CA ALA A 238 22.10 -25.41 -7.65
C ALA A 238 21.40 -25.26 -9.02
N PRO A 239 20.54 -26.21 -9.41
CA PRO A 239 19.89 -26.19 -10.73
C PRO A 239 18.88 -25.04 -10.90
N ILE A 240 18.30 -24.55 -9.81
CA ILE A 240 17.37 -23.43 -9.80
C ILE A 240 18.04 -22.26 -9.07
N ALA A 241 18.06 -21.10 -9.71
CA ALA A 241 18.63 -19.88 -9.17
C ALA A 241 17.61 -18.74 -9.13
N LEU A 242 17.71 -17.90 -8.10
CA LEU A 242 17.06 -16.60 -8.03
C LEU A 242 18.13 -15.51 -8.11
N ALA A 243 17.82 -14.41 -8.76
CA ALA A 243 18.68 -13.25 -8.83
C ALA A 243 17.90 -11.98 -8.51
N MET A 244 18.49 -11.11 -7.70
CA MET A 244 17.93 -9.83 -7.30
C MET A 244 19.04 -8.78 -7.30
N LEU A 245 18.70 -7.56 -7.73
CA LEU A 245 19.56 -6.40 -7.63
C LEU A 245 18.80 -5.26 -6.97
N TYR A 246 19.44 -4.60 -6.01
CA TYR A 246 18.97 -3.34 -5.46
C TYR A 246 20.15 -2.38 -5.29
N THR A 247 19.90 -1.08 -5.43
CA THR A 247 20.91 -0.03 -5.33
C THR A 247 20.82 0.72 -4.00
N PRO A 248 21.85 1.49 -3.59
CA PRO A 248 21.86 2.18 -2.30
C PRO A 248 20.64 3.08 -2.04
N ASN A 249 20.08 3.73 -3.07
CA ASN A 249 18.92 4.61 -2.94
C ASN A 249 17.60 3.89 -2.62
N ILE A 250 17.55 2.56 -2.76
CA ILE A 250 16.38 1.73 -2.43
C ILE A 250 16.67 0.68 -1.35
N ARG A 251 17.80 0.83 -0.67
CA ARG A 251 18.29 -0.11 0.35
C ARG A 251 17.27 -0.39 1.46
N GLU A 252 16.47 0.61 1.84
CA GLU A 252 15.49 0.52 2.93
C GLU A 252 14.50 -0.65 2.75
N TYR A 253 14.08 -0.93 1.52
CA TYR A 253 13.20 -2.05 1.22
C TYR A 253 13.92 -3.21 0.52
N GLY A 254 14.98 -2.93 -0.26
CA GLY A 254 15.80 -3.97 -0.89
C GLY A 254 16.47 -4.90 0.13
N ALA A 255 16.90 -4.38 1.28
CA ALA A 255 17.46 -5.19 2.37
C ALA A 255 16.40 -6.10 3.03
N ILE A 256 15.12 -5.72 3.01
CA ILE A 256 14.01 -6.55 3.48
C ILE A 256 13.81 -7.73 2.53
N ALA A 257 13.70 -7.45 1.23
CA ALA A 257 13.60 -8.48 0.19
C ALA A 257 14.81 -9.42 0.23
N GLU A 258 16.02 -8.91 0.40
CA GLU A 258 17.22 -9.74 0.49
C GLU A 258 17.11 -10.81 1.60
N ARG A 259 16.78 -10.39 2.82
CA ARG A 259 16.63 -11.33 3.95
C ARG A 259 15.53 -12.35 3.67
N ASN A 260 14.44 -11.90 3.07
CA ASN A 260 13.31 -12.76 2.70
C ASN A 260 13.70 -13.82 1.66
N LEU A 261 14.36 -13.43 0.58
CA LEU A 261 14.83 -14.32 -0.48
C LEU A 261 15.93 -15.27 0.01
N ARG A 262 16.86 -14.78 0.84
CA ARG A 262 17.93 -15.61 1.42
C ARG A 262 17.36 -16.78 2.20
N ARG A 263 16.42 -16.52 3.12
CA ARG A 263 15.77 -17.60 3.89
C ARG A 263 15.08 -18.60 2.97
N TYR A 264 14.42 -18.13 1.93
CA TYR A 264 13.73 -18.99 0.97
C TYR A 264 14.71 -19.89 0.20
N CYS A 265 15.78 -19.31 -0.36
CA CYS A 265 16.79 -20.07 -1.10
C CYS A 265 17.55 -21.06 -0.20
N GLU A 266 17.87 -20.69 1.04
CA GLU A 266 18.49 -21.58 2.03
C GLU A 266 17.58 -22.77 2.35
N ARG A 267 16.28 -22.54 2.54
CA ARG A 267 15.30 -23.58 2.86
C ARG A 267 15.15 -24.62 1.76
N HIS A 268 15.13 -24.20 0.50
CA HIS A 268 14.89 -25.10 -0.64
C HIS A 268 16.18 -25.54 -1.36
N GLY A 269 17.35 -25.07 -0.91
CA GLY A 269 18.62 -25.38 -1.54
C GLY A 269 18.83 -24.72 -2.92
N TYR A 270 18.11 -23.63 -3.20
CA TYR A 270 18.27 -22.87 -4.45
C TYR A 270 19.51 -21.99 -4.42
N ALA A 271 20.02 -21.65 -5.60
CA ALA A 271 21.05 -20.64 -5.76
C ALA A 271 20.44 -19.24 -5.59
N LEU A 272 21.23 -18.31 -5.07
CA LEU A 272 20.83 -16.92 -4.95
C LEU A 272 21.98 -16.01 -5.39
N HIS A 273 21.74 -15.13 -6.36
CA HIS A 273 22.65 -14.07 -6.79
C HIS A 273 22.13 -12.72 -6.33
N LEU A 274 22.89 -12.06 -5.45
CA LEU A 274 22.52 -10.78 -4.85
C LEU A 274 23.47 -9.69 -5.30
N TYR A 275 22.90 -8.60 -5.81
CA TYR A 275 23.61 -7.39 -6.16
C TYR A 275 23.10 -6.23 -5.32
N ARG A 276 24.00 -5.56 -4.59
CA ARG A 276 23.70 -4.43 -3.70
C ARG A 276 24.08 -3.08 -4.27
N ASP A 277 24.56 -3.09 -5.51
CA ASP A 277 24.85 -1.93 -6.34
C ASP A 277 24.90 -2.34 -7.82
N VAL A 278 25.00 -1.36 -8.71
CA VAL A 278 25.24 -1.57 -10.14
C VAL A 278 26.64 -2.18 -10.34
N PRO A 279 26.77 -3.38 -10.95
CA PRO A 279 28.06 -3.98 -11.25
C PRO A 279 28.86 -3.12 -12.23
N ALA A 280 30.17 -2.97 -11.99
CA ALA A 280 31.04 -2.18 -12.87
C ALA A 280 31.05 -2.75 -14.31
N GLU A 281 30.92 -4.06 -14.44
CA GLU A 281 30.90 -4.79 -15.71
C GLU A 281 29.60 -4.61 -16.51
N ALA A 282 28.56 -4.04 -15.90
CA ALA A 282 27.30 -3.73 -16.57
C ALA A 282 27.34 -2.39 -17.34
N GLY A 283 28.41 -1.60 -17.17
CA GLY A 283 28.59 -0.29 -17.80
C GLY A 283 27.98 0.87 -17.01
N THR A 284 28.32 2.10 -17.40
CA THR A 284 27.87 3.34 -16.73
C THR A 284 26.55 3.84 -17.32
N GLY A 285 25.62 4.29 -16.47
CA GLY A 285 24.44 5.07 -16.89
C GLY A 285 23.11 4.32 -16.98
N ALA A 286 23.02 3.08 -16.50
CA ALA A 286 21.77 2.35 -16.36
C ALA A 286 21.25 2.43 -14.91
N SER A 287 20.00 2.83 -14.70
CA SER A 287 19.33 2.63 -13.41
C SER A 287 19.08 1.13 -13.16
N GLY A 288 18.95 0.71 -11.90
CA GLY A 288 18.95 -0.71 -11.49
C GLY A 288 17.97 -1.60 -12.26
N ASN A 289 16.77 -1.10 -12.59
CA ASN A 289 15.76 -1.87 -13.32
C ASN A 289 16.15 -2.20 -14.77
N TRP A 290 17.08 -1.47 -15.39
CA TRP A 290 17.55 -1.81 -16.75
C TRP A 290 18.56 -2.96 -16.77
N LEU A 291 18.97 -3.47 -15.59
CA LEU A 291 20.00 -4.50 -15.47
C LEU A 291 19.45 -5.93 -15.41
N LYS A 292 18.12 -6.14 -15.34
CA LYS A 292 17.52 -7.50 -15.37
C LYS A 292 18.06 -8.36 -16.51
N PRO A 293 18.10 -7.88 -17.78
CA PRO A 293 18.61 -8.68 -18.89
C PRO A 293 20.10 -8.99 -18.76
N TRP A 294 20.90 -8.06 -18.22
CA TRP A 294 22.32 -8.29 -17.99
C TRP A 294 22.54 -9.39 -16.95
N VAL A 295 21.81 -9.32 -15.83
CA VAL A 295 21.86 -10.34 -14.76
C VAL A 295 21.39 -11.69 -15.28
N LEU A 296 20.26 -11.73 -16.00
CA LEU A 296 19.70 -12.95 -16.58
C LEU A 296 20.68 -13.62 -17.55
N ARG A 297 21.29 -12.86 -18.47
CA ARG A 297 22.29 -13.39 -19.41
C ARG A 297 23.56 -13.87 -18.73
N ARG A 298 23.97 -13.21 -17.64
CA ARG A 298 25.19 -13.55 -16.93
C ARG A 298 25.11 -14.93 -16.29
N HIS A 299 23.96 -15.28 -15.69
CA HIS A 299 23.85 -16.47 -14.86
C HIS A 299 23.02 -17.60 -15.48
N LEU A 300 22.19 -17.36 -16.51
CA LEU A 300 21.29 -18.41 -17.02
C LEU A 300 22.05 -19.65 -17.50
N ALA A 301 23.25 -19.49 -18.05
CA ALA A 301 24.08 -20.60 -18.51
C ALA A 301 24.58 -21.52 -17.38
N ASP A 302 24.65 -21.03 -16.14
CA ASP A 302 25.17 -21.75 -14.99
C ASP A 302 24.09 -22.60 -14.28
N HIS A 303 22.82 -22.44 -14.65
CA HIS A 303 21.67 -23.06 -14.01
C HIS A 303 20.77 -23.76 -15.03
N ALA A 304 19.90 -24.66 -14.55
CA ALA A 304 18.82 -25.20 -15.37
C ALA A 304 17.66 -24.19 -15.49
N TRP A 305 17.44 -23.41 -14.44
CA TRP A 305 16.46 -22.33 -14.36
C TRP A 305 17.03 -21.12 -13.62
N LEU A 306 16.75 -19.92 -14.12
CA LEU A 306 17.06 -18.67 -13.46
C LEU A 306 15.81 -17.79 -13.36
N PHE A 307 15.54 -17.31 -12.16
CA PHE A 307 14.49 -16.36 -11.85
C PHE A 307 15.07 -14.98 -11.59
N TRP A 308 14.55 -13.97 -12.27
CA TRP A 308 14.66 -12.58 -11.82
C TRP A 308 13.57 -12.28 -10.80
N ILE A 309 13.93 -11.61 -9.70
CA ILE A 309 13.02 -11.11 -8.67
C ILE A 309 13.31 -9.62 -8.43
N ASP A 310 12.31 -8.76 -8.57
CA ASP A 310 12.43 -7.34 -8.24
C ASP A 310 12.64 -7.12 -6.73
N ALA A 311 13.35 -6.04 -6.38
CA ALA A 311 13.68 -5.71 -4.99
C ALA A 311 12.46 -5.31 -4.13
N ASP A 312 11.30 -5.12 -4.75
CA ASP A 312 10.01 -4.88 -4.10
C ASP A 312 9.07 -6.10 -4.13
N VAL A 313 9.62 -7.30 -4.31
CA VAL A 313 8.90 -8.58 -4.18
C VAL A 313 9.28 -9.29 -2.90
N LEU A 314 8.30 -9.88 -2.20
CA LEU A 314 8.52 -10.82 -1.10
C LEU A 314 7.92 -12.18 -1.42
N ILE A 315 8.62 -13.22 -0.98
CA ILE A 315 8.09 -14.58 -0.92
C ILE A 315 7.38 -14.73 0.43
N THR A 316 6.06 -14.59 0.41
CA THR A 316 5.22 -14.55 1.62
C THR A 316 4.87 -15.96 2.11
N ASN A 317 4.86 -16.96 1.24
CA ASN A 317 4.79 -18.38 1.61
C ASN A 317 6.15 -19.07 1.36
N GLN A 318 6.95 -19.16 2.42
CA GLN A 318 8.31 -19.67 2.37
C GLN A 318 8.38 -21.20 2.17
N ASP A 319 7.28 -21.92 2.39
CA ASP A 319 7.23 -23.38 2.29
C ASP A 319 6.96 -23.88 0.86
N THR A 320 6.41 -23.02 -0.01
CA THR A 320 6.03 -23.40 -1.38
C THR A 320 7.28 -23.54 -2.25
N PRO A 321 7.57 -24.72 -2.83
CA PRO A 321 8.70 -24.90 -3.75
C PRO A 321 8.40 -24.36 -5.16
N LEU A 322 9.44 -24.06 -5.93
CA LEU A 322 9.32 -23.58 -7.33
C LEU A 322 9.01 -24.69 -8.33
N GLU A 323 9.43 -25.92 -8.07
CA GLU A 323 9.39 -27.06 -8.99
C GLU A 323 8.01 -27.29 -9.65
N PRO A 324 6.87 -27.19 -8.93
CA PRO A 324 5.55 -27.32 -9.55
C PRO A 324 5.31 -26.30 -10.67
N LEU A 325 5.87 -25.09 -10.58
CA LEU A 325 5.75 -24.05 -11.59
C LEU A 325 6.64 -24.29 -12.83
N LEU A 326 7.61 -25.20 -12.75
CA LEU A 326 8.58 -25.44 -13.83
C LEU A 326 8.15 -26.55 -14.80
N THR A 327 7.19 -27.38 -14.38
CA THR A 327 6.82 -28.61 -15.10
C THR A 327 6.25 -28.29 -16.49
N ASN A 328 6.82 -28.89 -17.53
CA ASN A 328 6.43 -28.72 -18.94
C ASN A 328 6.46 -27.27 -19.44
N ARG A 329 7.35 -26.44 -18.88
CA ARG A 329 7.51 -25.04 -19.25
C ARG A 329 8.97 -24.75 -19.57
N ASP A 330 9.19 -23.71 -20.36
CA ASP A 330 10.52 -23.12 -20.56
C ASP A 330 10.61 -21.69 -20.01
N ARG A 331 9.46 -21.12 -19.60
CA ARG A 331 9.35 -19.79 -18.99
C ARG A 331 8.26 -19.81 -17.92
N VAL A 332 8.44 -18.98 -16.91
CA VAL A 332 7.48 -18.74 -15.83
C VAL A 332 7.29 -17.24 -15.72
N ILE A 333 6.16 -16.74 -16.24
CA ILE A 333 5.84 -15.32 -16.32
C ILE A 333 4.36 -15.17 -15.93
N ALA A 334 4.04 -14.12 -15.17
CA ALA A 334 2.69 -13.87 -14.69
C ALA A 334 2.06 -12.67 -15.39
N MET A 335 0.77 -12.76 -15.67
CA MET A 335 -0.06 -11.67 -16.18
C MET A 335 0.03 -10.45 -15.25
N ASP A 336 -0.10 -9.26 -15.83
CA ASP A 336 -0.18 -8.01 -15.07
C ASP A 336 -1.64 -7.55 -14.99
N VAL A 337 -1.94 -6.66 -14.04
CA VAL A 337 -3.28 -6.07 -13.90
C VAL A 337 -3.56 -4.95 -14.92
N SER A 338 -2.50 -4.35 -15.48
CA SER A 338 -2.55 -3.21 -16.40
C SER A 338 -1.87 -3.49 -17.75
N TRP A 339 -0.87 -4.38 -17.78
CA TRP A 339 -0.11 -4.79 -18.98
C TRP A 339 -0.37 -6.26 -19.30
N GLN A 340 0.24 -6.78 -20.38
CA GLN A 340 0.12 -8.21 -20.69
C GLN A 340 0.74 -9.08 -19.60
N PHE A 341 1.96 -8.74 -19.16
CA PHE A 341 2.64 -9.42 -18.06
C PHE A 341 3.53 -8.45 -17.30
N ASN A 342 3.91 -8.85 -16.08
CA ASN A 342 4.75 -8.04 -15.21
C ASN A 342 6.19 -8.58 -15.18
N SER A 343 7.19 -7.72 -15.38
CA SER A 343 8.61 -8.11 -15.42
C SER A 343 9.27 -8.20 -14.03
N GLY A 344 8.51 -8.08 -12.95
CA GLY A 344 9.00 -8.15 -11.58
C GLY A 344 9.37 -9.55 -11.11
N ILE A 345 8.75 -10.57 -11.70
CA ILE A 345 9.12 -11.98 -11.49
C ILE A 345 9.13 -12.69 -12.84
N MET A 346 10.29 -13.19 -13.25
CA MET A 346 10.44 -13.91 -14.51
C MET A 346 11.41 -15.08 -14.38
N GLY A 347 10.92 -16.29 -14.61
CA GLY A 347 11.72 -17.50 -14.68
C GLY A 347 12.02 -17.92 -16.11
N PHE A 348 13.28 -18.23 -16.41
CA PHE A 348 13.71 -18.74 -17.71
C PHE A 348 14.47 -20.04 -17.54
N ARG A 349 14.12 -21.05 -18.34
CA ARG A 349 14.90 -22.27 -18.48
C ARG A 349 16.13 -22.01 -19.34
N ASN A 350 17.25 -22.67 -19.03
CA ASN A 350 18.45 -22.61 -19.86
C ASN A 350 18.23 -23.40 -21.17
N THR A 351 17.79 -22.66 -22.19
CA THR A 351 17.58 -23.16 -23.55
C THR A 351 18.22 -22.19 -24.54
N PRO A 352 18.67 -22.66 -25.72
CA PRO A 352 19.20 -21.78 -26.76
C PRO A 352 18.24 -20.64 -27.14
N GLN A 353 16.94 -20.93 -27.17
CA GLN A 353 15.87 -19.99 -27.50
C GLN A 353 15.77 -18.86 -26.46
N ASN A 354 15.72 -19.20 -25.16
CA ASN A 354 15.66 -18.18 -24.11
C ASN A 354 16.95 -17.34 -24.05
N LEU A 355 18.12 -17.96 -24.26
CA LEU A 355 19.40 -17.24 -24.31
C LEU A 355 19.46 -16.23 -25.48
N ALA A 356 18.95 -16.62 -26.65
CA ALA A 356 18.88 -15.74 -27.81
C ALA A 356 17.96 -14.54 -27.56
N VAL A 357 16.75 -14.77 -27.05
CA VAL A 357 15.79 -13.70 -26.75
C VAL A 357 16.30 -12.77 -25.65
N LEU A 358 16.90 -13.29 -24.57
CA LEU A 358 17.50 -12.45 -23.53
C LEU A 358 18.66 -11.60 -24.07
N THR A 359 19.41 -12.12 -25.05
CA THR A 359 20.47 -11.37 -25.74
C THR A 359 19.89 -10.23 -26.56
N GLU A 360 18.81 -10.46 -27.30
CA GLU A 360 18.09 -9.44 -28.05
C GLU A 360 17.48 -8.35 -27.14
N ILE A 361 16.88 -8.76 -26.02
CA ILE A 361 16.36 -7.83 -25.00
C ILE A 361 17.49 -6.95 -24.46
N ALA A 362 18.63 -7.54 -24.09
CA ALA A 362 19.78 -6.79 -23.59
C ALA A 362 20.35 -5.82 -24.63
N GLN A 363 20.40 -6.21 -25.91
CA GLN A 363 20.83 -5.32 -27.00
C GLN A 363 19.84 -4.17 -27.21
N SER A 364 18.54 -4.47 -27.19
CA SER A 364 17.47 -3.48 -27.36
C SER A 364 17.47 -2.46 -26.23
N ILE A 365 17.60 -2.91 -24.97
CA ILE A 365 17.78 -2.04 -23.81
C ILE A 365 19.09 -1.26 -23.95
N GLY A 366 20.19 -1.88 -24.38
CA GLY A 366 21.46 -1.22 -24.65
C GLY A 366 21.33 0.01 -25.56
N ALA A 367 20.47 -0.07 -26.59
CA ALA A 367 20.24 1.00 -27.57
C ALA A 367 19.32 2.15 -27.10
N ILE A 368 18.63 2.01 -25.96
CA ILE A 368 17.77 3.07 -25.42
C ILE A 368 18.62 4.25 -24.91
N ALA A 369 18.30 5.45 -25.36
CA ALA A 369 19.03 6.68 -25.03
C ALA A 369 18.71 7.21 -23.62
N ASP A 370 17.44 7.16 -23.20
CA ASP A 370 17.02 7.62 -21.87
C ASP A 370 16.66 6.44 -20.95
N LYS A 371 17.51 6.22 -19.95
CA LYS A 371 17.40 5.21 -18.88
C LYS A 371 17.40 5.85 -17.49
N SER A 372 17.08 7.14 -17.43
CA SER A 372 17.17 7.96 -16.21
C SER A 372 16.23 7.52 -15.10
N SER A 373 15.12 6.85 -15.44
CA SER A 373 14.18 6.26 -14.50
C SER A 373 13.66 4.90 -14.97
N THR A 374 12.96 4.18 -14.08
CA THR A 374 12.28 2.91 -14.38
C THR A 374 11.21 3.02 -15.47
N TYR A 375 10.60 4.20 -15.66
CA TYR A 375 9.52 4.42 -16.62
C TYR A 375 9.96 5.20 -17.87
N ALA A 376 11.22 5.65 -17.91
CA ALA A 376 11.78 6.32 -19.08
C ALA A 376 11.68 5.38 -20.30
N SER A 377 11.31 5.91 -21.47
CA SER A 377 11.20 5.12 -22.71
C SER A 377 10.30 3.87 -22.63
N GLY A 378 9.28 3.87 -21.75
CA GLY A 378 8.36 2.73 -21.56
C GLY A 378 8.82 1.71 -20.50
N GLY A 379 10.03 1.86 -19.95
CA GLY A 379 10.61 0.95 -18.97
C GLY A 379 11.10 -0.37 -19.56
N ASP A 380 11.80 -1.18 -18.74
CA ASP A 380 12.31 -2.49 -19.15
C ASP A 380 11.16 -3.45 -19.50
N GLN A 381 10.04 -3.38 -18.77
CA GLN A 381 8.86 -4.22 -18.97
C GLN A 381 8.30 -4.14 -20.40
N ASP A 382 8.20 -2.94 -20.99
CA ASP A 382 7.75 -2.77 -22.38
C ASP A 382 8.65 -3.52 -23.38
N VAL A 383 9.97 -3.47 -23.16
CA VAL A 383 10.94 -4.16 -24.02
C VAL A 383 10.81 -5.67 -23.90
N PHE A 384 10.69 -6.19 -22.67
CA PHE A 384 10.44 -7.61 -22.43
C PHE A 384 9.15 -8.07 -23.12
N ILE A 385 8.05 -7.32 -22.95
CA ILE A 385 6.74 -7.65 -23.55
C ILE A 385 6.86 -7.72 -25.07
N ARG A 386 7.33 -6.63 -25.69
CA ARG A 386 7.41 -6.54 -27.15
C ARG A 386 8.24 -7.67 -27.76
N ILE A 387 9.43 -7.95 -27.22
CA ILE A 387 10.32 -8.95 -27.81
C ILE A 387 9.78 -10.35 -27.57
N LEU A 388 9.32 -10.68 -26.35
CA LEU A 388 8.74 -12.01 -26.12
C LEU A 388 7.50 -12.26 -26.97
N GLN A 389 6.66 -11.24 -27.20
CA GLN A 389 5.52 -11.33 -28.13
C GLN A 389 5.97 -11.57 -29.58
N GLN A 390 6.99 -10.86 -30.06
CA GLN A 390 7.52 -11.04 -31.42
C GLN A 390 8.01 -12.48 -31.68
N HIS A 391 8.50 -13.16 -30.64
CA HIS A 391 8.94 -14.54 -30.70
C HIS A 391 7.85 -15.57 -30.35
N GLY A 392 6.61 -15.13 -30.11
CA GLY A 392 5.51 -16.02 -29.68
C GLY A 392 5.76 -16.69 -28.32
N MET A 393 6.51 -16.02 -27.45
CA MET A 393 7.00 -16.55 -26.17
C MET A 393 6.26 -16.03 -24.94
N ALA A 394 5.26 -15.16 -25.13
CA ALA A 394 4.41 -14.60 -24.08
C ALA A 394 2.95 -14.51 -24.55
N GLU A 395 2.40 -15.60 -25.09
CA GLU A 395 0.98 -15.66 -25.39
C GLU A 395 0.17 -15.83 -24.10
N ASP A 396 -1.03 -15.27 -24.02
CA ASP A 396 -1.83 -15.25 -22.78
C ASP A 396 -2.10 -16.65 -22.20
N ARG A 397 -2.18 -17.68 -23.05
CA ARG A 397 -2.34 -19.09 -22.64
C ARG A 397 -1.13 -19.68 -21.90
N ASP A 398 0.04 -19.09 -22.07
CA ASP A 398 1.29 -19.55 -21.47
C ASP A 398 1.61 -18.82 -20.17
N LEU A 399 0.96 -17.67 -19.94
CA LEU A 399 1.11 -16.85 -18.75
C LEU A 399 0.38 -17.47 -17.55
N LEU A 400 0.97 -17.32 -16.36
CA LEU A 400 0.29 -17.59 -15.10
C LEU A 400 -0.61 -16.42 -14.74
N ASP A 401 -1.71 -16.65 -14.04
CA ASP A 401 -2.46 -15.55 -13.43
C ASP A 401 -1.61 -14.86 -12.34
N CYS A 402 -1.87 -13.57 -12.10
CA CYS A 402 -1.13 -12.79 -11.12
C CYS A 402 -1.30 -13.29 -9.67
N THR A 403 -2.32 -14.09 -9.36
CA THR A 403 -2.51 -14.63 -7.99
C THR A 403 -1.72 -15.91 -7.74
N THR A 404 -1.35 -16.64 -8.79
CA THR A 404 -0.44 -17.80 -8.71
C THR A 404 1.02 -17.37 -8.49
N LEU A 405 1.47 -16.32 -9.19
CA LEU A 405 2.81 -15.77 -9.08
C LEU A 405 2.75 -14.26 -9.36
N ASN A 406 3.58 -13.49 -8.67
CA ASN A 406 3.67 -12.03 -8.84
C ASN A 406 2.38 -11.28 -8.44
N THR A 407 1.84 -11.64 -7.28
CA THR A 407 0.57 -11.10 -6.77
C THR A 407 0.72 -9.65 -6.35
N PRO A 408 -0.02 -8.70 -6.97
CA PRO A 408 -0.05 -7.33 -6.48
C PRO A 408 -0.47 -7.30 -5.01
N TYR A 409 0.14 -6.43 -4.21
CA TYR A 409 -0.16 -6.30 -2.78
C TYR A 409 -1.66 -6.21 -2.47
N GLN A 410 -2.42 -5.49 -3.30
CA GLN A 410 -3.87 -5.29 -3.16
C GLN A 410 -4.69 -6.57 -3.39
N LEU A 411 -4.12 -7.58 -4.03
CA LEU A 411 -4.74 -8.88 -4.31
C LEU A 411 -4.19 -10.00 -3.42
N GLN A 412 -3.30 -9.67 -2.48
CA GLN A 412 -2.70 -10.68 -1.62
C GLN A 412 -3.76 -11.37 -0.74
N SER A 413 -3.47 -12.61 -0.37
CA SER A 413 -4.27 -13.38 0.55
C SER A 413 -3.39 -14.12 1.57
N GLY A 414 -4.03 -14.82 2.49
CA GLY A 414 -3.39 -15.75 3.41
C GLY A 414 -2.47 -16.77 2.73
N ASP A 415 -2.77 -17.12 1.48
CA ASP A 415 -2.13 -18.22 0.75
C ASP A 415 -1.25 -17.76 -0.42
N SER A 416 -1.14 -16.44 -0.65
CA SER A 416 -0.29 -15.89 -1.72
C SER A 416 1.16 -16.37 -1.59
N PHE A 417 1.78 -16.67 -2.72
CA PHE A 417 3.14 -17.19 -2.77
C PHE A 417 4.20 -16.09 -2.82
N MET A 418 4.20 -15.29 -3.90
CA MET A 418 5.09 -14.14 -4.08
C MET A 418 4.26 -12.88 -4.29
N VAL A 419 4.45 -11.89 -3.43
CA VAL A 419 3.69 -10.63 -3.43
C VAL A 419 4.59 -9.48 -3.89
N HIS A 420 4.08 -8.67 -4.81
CA HIS A 420 4.78 -7.53 -5.42
C HIS A 420 4.21 -6.21 -4.90
N TYR A 421 5.08 -5.42 -4.26
CA TYR A 421 4.77 -4.14 -3.62
C TYR A 421 4.95 -2.96 -4.60
N MET A 422 4.33 -3.11 -5.77
CA MET A 422 4.38 -2.16 -6.88
C MET A 422 3.63 -0.86 -6.59
N HIS A 423 4.05 0.22 -7.26
CA HIS A 423 3.37 1.54 -7.23
C HIS A 423 3.23 2.20 -5.84
N MET A 424 4.09 1.84 -4.88
CA MET A 424 4.14 2.46 -3.55
C MET A 424 5.23 3.52 -3.43
N TRP A 425 5.00 4.52 -2.59
CA TRP A 425 6.02 5.48 -2.15
C TRP A 425 7.11 4.74 -1.36
N PRO A 426 8.41 5.04 -1.54
CA PRO A 426 9.51 4.23 -0.99
C PRO A 426 9.40 3.88 0.51
N SER A 427 9.14 4.85 1.38
CA SER A 427 9.04 4.62 2.83
C SER A 427 7.78 3.81 3.23
N LEU A 428 6.68 3.98 2.50
CA LEU A 428 5.46 3.19 2.70
C LEU A 428 5.62 1.77 2.17
N ARG A 429 6.34 1.61 1.05
CA ARG A 429 6.76 0.30 0.52
C ARG A 429 7.60 -0.45 1.55
N ALA A 430 8.61 0.21 2.11
CA ALA A 430 9.48 -0.37 3.13
C ALA A 430 8.66 -0.82 4.35
N LEU A 431 7.71 -0.01 4.80
CA LEU A 431 6.79 -0.38 5.89
C LEU A 431 5.95 -1.62 5.55
N ALA A 432 5.29 -1.62 4.40
CA ALA A 432 4.44 -2.74 3.97
C ALA A 432 5.24 -4.03 3.80
N MET A 433 6.44 -3.94 3.21
CA MET A 433 7.35 -5.07 3.06
C MET A 433 7.89 -5.55 4.40
N HIS A 434 8.21 -4.65 5.34
CA HIS A 434 8.66 -5.07 6.67
C HIS A 434 7.58 -5.90 7.37
N HIS A 435 6.33 -5.45 7.32
CA HIS A 435 5.20 -6.20 7.87
C HIS A 435 5.00 -7.54 7.15
N GLY A 436 5.04 -7.54 5.81
CA GLY A 436 4.93 -8.76 5.01
C GLY A 436 6.01 -9.80 5.32
N ASP A 437 7.26 -9.35 5.53
CA ASP A 437 8.36 -10.23 5.90
C ASP A 437 8.15 -10.85 7.29
N LEU A 438 7.72 -10.06 8.29
CA LEU A 438 7.39 -10.58 9.63
C LEU A 438 6.29 -11.65 9.57
N VAL A 439 5.23 -11.41 8.78
CA VAL A 439 4.16 -12.39 8.57
C VAL A 439 4.71 -13.67 7.93
N SER A 440 5.59 -13.56 6.94
CA SER A 440 6.21 -14.73 6.28
C SER A 440 7.03 -15.59 7.25
N GLN A 441 7.71 -14.97 8.23
CA GLN A 441 8.50 -15.67 9.25
C GLN A 441 7.60 -16.42 10.24
N ILE A 442 6.52 -15.78 10.72
CA ILE A 442 5.56 -16.40 11.64
C ILE A 442 4.91 -17.64 11.02
N ARG A 443 4.57 -17.58 9.73
CA ARG A 443 4.01 -18.73 9.00
C ARG A 443 4.99 -19.89 8.93
N GLY A 444 6.25 -19.60 8.56
CA GLY A 444 7.31 -20.62 8.48
C GLY A 444 7.58 -21.31 9.81
N ALA A 445 7.43 -20.59 10.94
CA ALA A 445 7.65 -21.13 12.28
C ALA A 445 6.47 -21.98 12.82
N ARG A 446 5.23 -21.79 12.32
CA ARG A 446 4.06 -22.57 12.76
C ARG A 446 3.95 -23.94 12.11
N ARG A 447 4.78 -24.23 11.10
CA ARG A 447 4.75 -25.47 10.30
C ARG A 447 6.05 -26.30 10.41
N SER A 448 7.09 -25.75 11.02
CA SER A 448 8.29 -26.48 11.50
C SER A 448 8.05 -27.05 12.88
#